data_AF-A0A7V9B7I7-F1
#
_entry.id   AF-A0A7V9B7I7-F1
#
_cell.length_a   1.000
_cell.length_b   1.000
_cell.length_c   1.000
_cell.angle_alpha   90.00
_cell.angle_beta   90.00
_cell.angle_gamma   90.00
#
_symmetry.space_group_name_H-M   'P 1'
#
loop_
_entity.id
_entity.type
_entity.pdbx_description
1 polymer ?
#
loop_
_entity_poly.entity_id
_entity_poly.type
_entity_poly.pdbx_seq_one_letter_code
_entity_poly.pdbx_strand_id
1 'polypeptide(L)'
;MTTTPDPLLDWPNDRPDYADFAAAVHGESARWHVPGLSAAILRDGDVTTVATGVINLNHPVPVKPETRFQVGSISKVFTATTVMMLVEQGKLDLDAPVINLIPDLPLTHEPLRNTITLRHLLNHSTGFEGDVFPDNGPGDDALERAVAEFGKLRVWAMPGEVFAYCNSGFYLAGRLIEIAFGQPYEAAVTELVLDPAGLEQTTFPSPDLVTVPTASGHAMKSREAG
;
A
#
# COMPACT_ATOMS: atom_id res chain seq x y z
N MET A 1 39.93 16.47 -2.56
CA MET A 1 38.90 15.80 -3.38
C MET A 1 37.55 16.28 -2.88
N THR A 2 36.97 17.24 -3.57
CA THR A 2 35.64 17.78 -3.29
C THR A 2 34.60 16.80 -3.82
N THR A 3 33.87 16.15 -2.93
CA THR A 3 32.71 15.32 -3.31
C THR A 3 31.63 16.24 -3.84
N THR A 4 31.29 16.10 -5.11
CA THR A 4 30.06 16.66 -5.68
C THR A 4 28.88 16.07 -4.90
N PRO A 5 27.92 16.89 -4.42
CA PRO A 5 26.72 16.37 -3.76
C PRO A 5 25.95 15.46 -4.71
N ASP A 6 25.40 14.37 -4.17
CA ASP A 6 24.49 13.48 -4.89
C ASP A 6 23.19 14.26 -5.25
N PRO A 7 22.87 14.46 -6.54
CA PRO A 7 21.67 15.18 -6.95
C PRO A 7 20.36 14.50 -6.54
N LEU A 8 20.40 13.23 -6.09
CA LEU A 8 19.24 12.52 -5.55
C LEU A 8 18.89 12.91 -4.11
N LEU A 9 19.77 13.66 -3.43
CA LEU A 9 19.61 14.11 -2.04
C LEU A 9 19.33 15.61 -1.91
N ASP A 10 19.02 16.30 -3.02
CA ASP A 10 18.60 17.70 -3.00
C ASP A 10 17.09 17.79 -2.75
N TRP A 11 16.62 17.21 -1.65
CA TRP A 11 15.28 17.52 -1.14
C TRP A 11 15.32 19.01 -0.77
N PRO A 12 14.52 19.88 -1.41
CA PRO A 12 14.64 21.30 -1.15
C PRO A 12 14.22 21.56 0.29
N ASN A 13 15.22 21.76 1.15
CA ASN A 13 15.03 22.04 2.58
C ASN A 13 14.49 23.46 2.81
N ASP A 14 14.44 24.29 1.76
CA ASP A 14 13.74 25.56 1.78
C ASP A 14 12.23 25.29 1.68
N ARG A 15 11.58 25.11 2.82
CA ARG A 15 10.12 25.00 2.92
C ARG A 15 9.57 26.40 3.17
N PRO A 16 8.70 26.94 2.28
CA PRO A 16 8.03 28.20 2.54
C PRO A 16 7.29 28.15 3.87
N ASP A 17 7.36 29.24 4.61
CA ASP A 17 6.52 29.44 5.77
C ASP A 17 5.13 29.89 5.29
N TYR A 18 4.13 29.03 5.45
CA TYR A 18 2.77 29.28 5.02
C TYR A 18 1.94 29.81 6.17
N ALA A 19 1.12 30.84 5.89
CA ALA A 19 0.32 31.52 6.91
C ALA A 19 -0.69 30.60 7.63
N ASP A 20 -1.20 29.58 6.94
CA ASP A 20 -2.12 28.58 7.48
C ASP A 20 -2.09 27.27 6.65
N PHE A 21 -2.90 26.30 7.07
CA PHE A 21 -2.99 24.99 6.42
C PHE A 21 -3.48 25.07 4.96
N ALA A 22 -4.43 25.97 4.66
CA ALA A 22 -4.93 26.11 3.30
C ALA A 22 -3.86 26.72 2.39
N ALA A 23 -3.15 27.76 2.84
CA ALA A 23 -2.02 28.34 2.15
C ALA A 23 -0.91 27.31 1.89
N ALA A 24 -0.64 26.42 2.85
CA ALA A 24 0.33 25.34 2.68
C ALA A 24 -0.09 24.35 1.59
N VAL A 25 -1.35 23.90 1.61
CA VAL A 25 -1.87 22.97 0.60
C VAL A 25 -1.84 23.57 -0.81
N HIS A 26 -2.33 24.80 -0.96
CA HIS A 26 -2.31 25.49 -2.27
C HIS A 26 -0.88 25.75 -2.74
N GLY A 27 -0.01 26.22 -1.84
CA GLY A 27 1.37 26.56 -2.14
C GLY A 27 2.21 25.36 -2.54
N GLU A 28 2.13 24.26 -1.80
CA GLU A 28 2.89 23.04 -2.12
C GLU A 28 2.33 22.34 -3.36
N SER A 29 1.00 22.33 -3.56
CA SER A 29 0.40 21.81 -4.81
C SER A 29 0.93 22.58 -6.03
N ALA A 30 1.02 23.90 -5.95
CA ALA A 30 1.57 24.73 -7.03
C ALA A 30 3.08 24.52 -7.21
N ARG A 31 3.84 24.50 -6.12
CA ARG A 31 5.30 24.32 -6.12
C ARG A 31 5.72 23.02 -6.80
N TRP A 32 5.03 21.92 -6.48
CA TRP A 32 5.32 20.59 -7.00
C TRP A 32 4.55 20.25 -8.26
N HIS A 33 3.77 21.19 -8.80
CA HIS A 33 2.94 21.01 -9.99
C HIS A 33 2.03 19.76 -9.86
N VAL A 34 1.51 19.52 -8.65
CA VAL A 34 0.60 18.41 -8.38
C VAL A 34 -0.75 18.76 -9.00
N PRO A 35 -1.30 17.95 -9.94
CA PRO A 35 -2.54 18.27 -10.64
C PRO A 35 -3.74 18.47 -9.73
N GLY A 36 -3.81 17.68 -8.65
CA GLY A 36 -4.88 17.71 -7.68
C GLY A 36 -4.44 17.14 -6.34
N LEU A 37 -4.86 17.78 -5.24
CA LEU A 37 -4.45 17.44 -3.89
C LEU A 37 -5.64 17.60 -2.94
N SER A 38 -5.82 16.64 -2.04
CA SER A 38 -6.71 16.76 -0.88
C SER A 38 -5.93 16.41 0.39
N ALA A 39 -6.07 17.24 1.41
CA ALA A 39 -5.41 17.07 2.70
C ALA A 39 -6.39 17.33 3.84
N ALA A 40 -6.20 16.61 4.95
CA ALA A 40 -6.99 16.77 6.16
C ALA A 40 -6.09 16.78 7.39
N ILE A 41 -6.48 17.56 8.40
CA ILE A 41 -5.89 17.55 9.74
C ILE A 41 -7.01 17.27 10.74
N LEU A 42 -6.83 16.25 11.56
CA LEU A 42 -7.63 16.01 12.77
C LEU A 42 -6.85 16.55 13.97
N ARG A 43 -7.43 17.51 14.69
CA ARG A 43 -6.84 18.08 15.90
C ARG A 43 -7.93 18.38 16.91
N ASP A 44 -7.74 17.92 18.14
CA ASP A 44 -8.66 18.17 19.26
C ASP A 44 -10.12 17.74 18.97
N GLY A 45 -10.30 16.73 18.10
CA GLY A 45 -11.61 16.22 17.65
C GLY A 45 -12.15 16.89 16.40
N ASP A 46 -11.58 18.01 15.96
CA ASP A 46 -12.02 18.76 14.80
C ASP A 46 -11.23 18.38 13.54
N VAL A 47 -11.94 18.16 12.44
CA VAL A 47 -11.36 17.87 11.13
C VAL A 47 -11.41 19.12 10.26
N THR A 48 -10.24 19.57 9.79
CA THR A 48 -10.13 20.60 8.74
C THR A 48 -9.65 19.95 7.45
N THR A 49 -10.36 20.18 6.35
CA THR A 49 -10.02 19.65 5.03
C THR A 49 -9.75 20.77 4.04
N VAL A 50 -8.73 20.59 3.19
CA VAL A 50 -8.45 21.49 2.06
C VAL A 50 -8.24 20.64 0.81
N ALA A 51 -8.85 21.06 -0.29
CA ALA A 51 -8.70 20.44 -1.60
C ALA A 51 -8.36 21.49 -2.65
N THR A 52 -7.54 21.13 -3.62
CA THR A 52 -7.14 22.02 -4.71
C THR A 52 -6.81 21.24 -5.98
N GLY A 53 -6.83 21.94 -7.11
CA GLY A 53 -6.55 21.36 -8.43
C GLY A 53 -7.70 20.54 -9.01
N VAL A 54 -7.36 19.61 -9.89
CA VAL A 54 -8.29 18.81 -10.70
C VAL A 54 -7.95 17.33 -10.64
N ILE A 55 -8.98 16.48 -10.77
CA ILE A 55 -8.83 15.02 -10.78
C ILE A 55 -8.10 14.50 -12.02
N ASN A 56 -8.13 15.25 -13.12
CA ASN A 56 -7.57 14.88 -14.42
C ASN A 56 -7.25 16.14 -15.26
N LEU A 57 -6.04 16.23 -15.81
CA LEU A 57 -5.62 17.37 -16.63
C LEU A 57 -6.32 17.46 -18.01
N ASN A 58 -6.69 16.32 -18.59
CA ASN A 58 -7.39 16.27 -19.89
C ASN A 58 -8.90 16.54 -19.73
N HIS A 59 -9.46 16.16 -18.58
CA HIS A 59 -10.86 16.36 -18.23
C HIS A 59 -10.96 17.04 -16.85
N PRO A 60 -10.73 18.36 -16.78
CA PRO A 60 -10.56 19.07 -15.51
C PRO A 60 -11.87 19.14 -14.73
N VAL A 61 -12.03 18.22 -13.78
CA VAL A 61 -13.05 18.27 -12.74
C VAL A 61 -12.36 18.60 -11.42
N PRO A 62 -12.85 19.56 -10.62
CA PRO A 62 -12.20 19.96 -9.37
C PRO A 62 -12.05 18.79 -8.39
N VAL A 63 -10.90 18.73 -7.71
CA VAL A 63 -10.74 17.88 -6.52
C VAL A 63 -11.62 18.43 -5.39
N LYS A 64 -12.25 17.52 -4.66
CA LYS A 64 -13.02 17.77 -3.44
C LYS A 64 -12.50 16.85 -2.32
N PRO A 65 -12.80 17.13 -1.03
CA PRO A 65 -12.44 16.23 0.06
C PRO A 65 -12.93 14.78 -0.12
N GLU A 66 -14.02 14.57 -0.85
CA GLU A 66 -14.60 13.25 -1.12
C GLU A 66 -14.02 12.58 -2.39
N THR A 67 -13.07 13.24 -3.07
CA THR A 67 -12.41 12.65 -4.25
C THR A 67 -11.59 11.44 -3.82
N ARG A 68 -11.77 10.32 -4.51
CA ARG A 68 -11.02 9.09 -4.25
C ARG A 68 -9.62 9.17 -4.87
N PHE A 69 -8.64 8.69 -4.12
CA PHE A 69 -7.25 8.57 -4.55
C PHE A 69 -6.75 7.15 -4.31
N GLN A 70 -5.83 6.68 -5.17
CA GLN A 70 -5.09 5.46 -4.89
C GLN A 70 -4.10 5.74 -3.75
N VAL A 71 -4.24 5.04 -2.63
CA VAL A 71 -3.43 5.27 -1.43
C VAL A 71 -2.11 4.49 -1.42
N GLY A 72 -1.89 3.63 -2.43
CA GLY A 72 -0.65 2.88 -2.62
C GLY A 72 -0.27 2.07 -1.39
N SER A 73 0.95 2.26 -0.88
CA SER A 73 1.46 1.48 0.24
C SER A 73 0.77 1.73 1.58
N ILE A 74 -0.08 2.76 1.70
CA ILE A 74 -0.96 2.93 2.88
C ILE A 74 -1.92 1.75 3.01
N SER A 75 -2.26 1.05 1.91
CA SER A 75 -3.07 -0.17 1.93
C SER A 75 -2.55 -1.24 2.91
N LYS A 76 -1.24 -1.27 3.16
CA LYS A 76 -0.61 -2.21 4.10
C LYS A 76 -1.11 -2.06 5.54
N VAL A 77 -1.52 -0.86 5.93
CA VAL A 77 -2.12 -0.62 7.25
C VAL A 77 -3.42 -1.41 7.37
N PHE A 78 -4.28 -1.39 6.34
CA PHE A 78 -5.52 -2.16 6.31
C PHE A 78 -5.26 -3.68 6.29
N THR A 79 -4.27 -4.13 5.51
CA THR A 79 -3.85 -5.54 5.53
C THR A 79 -3.39 -5.98 6.91
N ALA A 80 -2.50 -5.20 7.55
CA ALA A 80 -1.98 -5.51 8.88
C ALA A 80 -3.08 -5.50 9.94
N THR A 81 -3.99 -4.51 9.90
CA THR A 81 -5.16 -4.48 10.79
C THR A 81 -6.03 -5.72 10.59
N THR A 82 -6.30 -6.12 9.34
CA THR A 82 -7.10 -7.32 9.03
C THR A 82 -6.44 -8.59 9.58
N VAL A 83 -5.12 -8.73 9.46
CA VAL A 83 -4.37 -9.82 10.11
C VAL A 83 -4.59 -9.78 11.62
N MET A 84 -4.46 -8.62 12.26
CA MET A 84 -4.63 -8.50 13.71
C MET A 84 -6.06 -8.83 14.16
N MET A 85 -7.09 -8.46 13.38
CA MET A 85 -8.48 -8.85 13.65
C MET A 85 -8.66 -10.37 13.63
N LEU A 86 -8.03 -11.06 12.67
CA LEU A 86 -8.07 -12.52 12.58
C LEU A 86 -7.22 -13.20 13.67
N VAL A 87 -6.14 -12.57 14.12
CA VAL A 87 -5.36 -13.02 15.28
C VAL A 87 -6.18 -12.93 16.56
N GLU A 88 -6.88 -11.82 16.78
CA GLU A 88 -7.78 -11.65 17.94
C GLU A 88 -8.91 -12.69 17.95
N GLN A 89 -9.41 -13.08 16.77
CA GLN A 89 -10.39 -14.16 16.59
C GLN A 89 -9.80 -15.58 16.75
N GLY A 90 -8.48 -15.71 16.95
CA GLY A 90 -7.79 -17.00 17.03
C GLY A 90 -7.71 -17.77 15.70
N LYS A 91 -7.97 -17.09 14.57
CA LYS A 91 -7.91 -17.69 13.22
C LYS A 91 -6.51 -17.63 12.60
N LEU A 92 -5.69 -16.68 13.04
CA LEU A 92 -4.28 -16.53 12.64
C LEU A 92 -3.40 -16.47 13.88
N ASP A 93 -2.13 -16.85 13.72
CA ASP A 93 -1.08 -16.70 14.73
C ASP A 93 0.12 -16.00 14.06
N LEU A 94 0.61 -14.93 14.69
CA LEU A 94 1.74 -14.15 14.18
C LEU A 94 3.05 -14.95 14.13
N ASP A 95 3.20 -15.91 15.03
CA ASP A 95 4.45 -16.65 15.25
C ASP A 95 4.41 -18.09 14.73
N ALA A 96 3.24 -18.54 14.26
CA ALA A 96 3.13 -19.80 13.54
C ALA A 96 3.78 -19.71 12.15
N PRO A 97 4.49 -20.77 11.70
CA PRO A 97 4.97 -20.86 10.33
C PRO A 97 3.80 -20.76 9.33
N VAL A 98 3.95 -19.93 8.30
CA VAL A 98 2.89 -19.71 7.30
C VAL A 98 2.53 -20.99 6.52
N ILE A 99 3.46 -21.95 6.45
CA ILE A 99 3.24 -23.25 5.82
C ILE A 99 2.16 -24.10 6.52
N ASN A 100 1.79 -23.77 7.76
CA ASN A 100 0.67 -24.41 8.43
C ASN A 100 -0.66 -24.13 7.71
N LEU A 101 -0.75 -23.01 6.99
CA LEU A 101 -1.91 -22.63 6.18
C LEU A 101 -1.70 -22.88 4.69
N ILE A 102 -0.45 -22.84 4.22
CA ILE A 102 -0.09 -23.10 2.81
C ILE A 102 1.00 -24.19 2.77
N PRO A 103 0.66 -25.47 2.93
CA PRO A 103 1.62 -26.56 3.03
C PRO A 103 2.46 -26.82 1.78
N ASP A 104 2.11 -26.23 0.64
CA ASP A 104 2.76 -26.30 -0.66
C ASP A 104 3.34 -24.95 -1.10
N LEU A 105 3.51 -23.98 -0.18
CA LEU A 105 4.06 -22.66 -0.46
C LEU A 105 5.32 -22.75 -1.33
N PRO A 106 5.33 -22.20 -2.55
CA PRO A 106 6.38 -22.46 -3.53
C PRO A 106 7.64 -21.63 -3.27
N LEU A 107 8.12 -21.52 -2.04
CA LEU A 107 9.44 -20.97 -1.74
C LEU A 107 10.49 -22.07 -1.84
N THR A 108 11.44 -21.93 -2.77
CA THR A 108 12.44 -22.97 -3.06
C THR A 108 13.47 -23.17 -1.93
N HIS A 109 13.70 -22.14 -1.11
CA HIS A 109 14.59 -22.21 0.03
C HIS A 109 13.89 -22.83 1.26
N GLU A 110 14.01 -24.15 1.41
CA GLU A 110 13.30 -24.94 2.43
C GLU A 110 13.44 -24.41 3.87
N PRO A 111 14.63 -24.04 4.38
CA PRO A 111 14.75 -23.53 5.75
C PRO A 111 13.95 -22.24 5.97
N LEU A 112 13.96 -21.33 4.99
CA LEU A 112 13.20 -20.08 5.07
C LEU A 112 11.70 -20.39 5.02
N ARG A 113 11.30 -21.23 4.08
CA ARG A 113 9.91 -21.66 3.89
C ARG A 113 9.32 -22.23 5.19
N ASN A 114 10.08 -23.02 5.93
CA ASN A 114 9.61 -23.67 7.15
C ASN A 114 9.61 -22.77 8.40
N THR A 115 10.19 -21.56 8.32
CA THR A 115 10.38 -20.66 9.48
C THR A 115 9.78 -19.27 9.30
N ILE A 116 9.41 -18.88 8.08
CA ILE A 116 8.73 -17.60 7.81
C ILE A 116 7.35 -17.59 8.48
N THR A 117 7.00 -16.47 9.11
CA THR A 117 5.77 -16.29 9.90
C THR A 117 5.06 -15.00 9.48
N LEU A 118 3.80 -14.82 9.87
CA LEU A 118 3.06 -13.57 9.63
C LEU A 118 3.78 -12.35 10.21
N ARG A 119 4.41 -12.48 11.39
CA ARG A 119 5.22 -11.40 11.99
C ARG A 119 6.32 -10.93 11.04
N HIS A 120 7.04 -11.87 10.42
CA HIS A 120 8.11 -11.56 9.46
C HIS A 120 7.59 -10.88 8.19
N LEU A 121 6.36 -11.22 7.75
CA LEU A 121 5.73 -10.56 6.61
C LEU A 121 5.39 -9.10 6.93
N LEU A 122 4.73 -8.88 8.07
CA LEU A 122 4.22 -7.56 8.47
C LEU A 122 5.32 -6.57 8.86
N ASN A 123 6.44 -7.04 9.42
CA ASN A 123 7.56 -6.18 9.82
C ASN A 123 8.65 -6.05 8.74
N HIS A 124 8.40 -6.56 7.52
CA HIS A 124 9.35 -6.53 6.41
C HIS A 124 10.70 -7.21 6.71
N SER A 125 10.71 -8.29 7.50
CA SER A 125 11.91 -9.09 7.75
C SER A 125 11.80 -10.48 7.13
N THR A 126 11.38 -10.55 5.87
CA THR A 126 11.09 -11.82 5.18
C THR A 126 12.34 -12.54 4.68
N GLY A 127 13.36 -11.78 4.28
CA GLY A 127 14.60 -12.30 3.71
C GLY A 127 14.52 -12.69 2.23
N PHE A 128 13.35 -12.57 1.58
CA PHE A 128 13.20 -12.78 0.14
C PHE A 128 12.91 -11.49 -0.63
N GLU A 129 13.08 -11.52 -1.95
CA GLU A 129 12.89 -10.39 -2.87
C GLU A 129 11.51 -9.74 -2.71
N GLY A 130 11.51 -8.43 -2.48
CA GLY A 130 10.33 -7.71 -2.03
C GLY A 130 9.50 -7.02 -3.10
N ASP A 131 10.13 -6.57 -4.18
CA ASP A 131 9.49 -5.74 -5.21
C ASP A 131 9.42 -6.48 -6.54
N VAL A 132 8.69 -7.59 -6.54
CA VAL A 132 8.25 -8.25 -7.76
C VAL A 132 6.78 -7.87 -7.96
N PHE A 133 6.48 -7.25 -9.10
CA PHE A 133 5.13 -6.81 -9.46
C PHE A 133 4.60 -7.66 -10.61
N PRO A 134 4.24 -8.92 -10.35
CA PRO A 134 3.66 -9.78 -11.38
C PRO A 134 2.31 -9.21 -11.83
N ASP A 135 2.09 -9.16 -13.15
CA ASP A 135 0.77 -8.87 -13.70
C ASP A 135 -0.08 -10.15 -13.62
N ASN A 136 -0.73 -10.34 -12.48
CA ASN A 136 -1.63 -11.46 -12.26
C ASN A 136 -3.06 -11.17 -12.77
N GLY A 137 -3.32 -10.02 -13.38
CA GLY A 137 -4.66 -9.62 -13.78
C GLY A 137 -5.66 -9.54 -12.61
N PRO A 138 -6.96 -9.29 -12.92
CA PRO A 138 -8.03 -9.25 -11.94
C PRO A 138 -8.53 -10.65 -11.57
N GLY A 139 -9.30 -10.73 -10.48
CA GLY A 139 -10.06 -11.92 -10.07
C GLY A 139 -9.78 -12.33 -8.62
N ASP A 140 -10.71 -13.09 -8.04
CA ASP A 140 -10.65 -13.60 -6.67
C ASP A 140 -9.45 -14.53 -6.40
N ASP A 141 -8.79 -15.01 -7.46
CA ASP A 141 -7.59 -15.85 -7.40
C ASP A 141 -6.29 -15.07 -7.65
N ALA A 142 -6.34 -13.73 -7.74
CA ALA A 142 -5.17 -12.92 -8.10
C ALA A 142 -4.02 -13.05 -7.08
N LEU A 143 -4.33 -13.10 -5.78
CA LEU A 143 -3.33 -13.32 -4.73
C LEU A 143 -2.78 -14.74 -4.72
N GLU A 144 -3.60 -15.74 -5.05
CA GLU A 144 -3.15 -17.12 -5.23
C GLU A 144 -2.15 -17.22 -6.38
N ARG A 145 -2.45 -16.60 -7.53
CA ARG A 145 -1.54 -16.53 -8.69
C ARG A 145 -0.25 -15.77 -8.36
N ALA A 146 -0.34 -14.68 -7.58
CA ALA A 146 0.84 -13.96 -7.10
C ALA A 146 1.75 -14.85 -6.25
N VAL A 147 1.18 -15.60 -5.31
CA VAL A 147 1.92 -16.50 -4.42
C VAL A 147 2.48 -17.70 -5.18
N ALA A 148 1.80 -18.19 -6.21
CA ALA A 148 2.30 -19.26 -7.07
C ALA A 148 3.64 -18.92 -7.75
N GLU A 149 3.94 -17.63 -7.94
CA GLU A 149 5.20 -17.17 -8.53
C GLU A 149 6.38 -17.17 -7.54
N PHE A 150 6.16 -17.46 -6.25
CA PHE A 150 7.20 -17.32 -5.21
C PHE A 150 8.42 -18.21 -5.44
N GLY A 151 8.31 -19.24 -6.28
CA GLY A 151 9.44 -20.10 -6.65
C GLY A 151 10.53 -19.38 -7.42
N LYS A 152 10.22 -18.20 -7.96
CA LYS A 152 11.13 -17.33 -8.70
C LYS A 152 11.84 -16.32 -7.80
N LEU A 153 11.38 -16.12 -6.56
CA LEU A 153 11.91 -15.10 -5.68
C LEU A 153 13.32 -15.46 -5.21
N ARG A 154 14.20 -14.47 -5.27
CA ARG A 154 15.54 -14.60 -4.70
C ARG A 154 15.47 -14.50 -3.18
N VAL A 155 16.29 -15.29 -2.50
CA VAL A 155 16.47 -15.25 -1.04
C VAL A 155 17.82 -14.65 -0.72
N TRP A 156 17.84 -13.72 0.24
CA TRP A 156 19.00 -12.90 0.60
C TRP A 156 19.40 -13.07 2.06
N ALA A 157 18.46 -13.45 2.93
CA ALA A 157 18.64 -13.64 4.35
C ALA A 157 17.59 -14.60 4.91
N MET A 158 17.78 -15.08 6.14
CA MET A 158 16.75 -15.80 6.87
C MET A 158 15.70 -14.82 7.45
N PRO A 159 14.47 -15.28 7.73
CA PRO A 159 13.45 -14.45 8.37
C PRO A 159 13.96 -13.84 9.68
N GLY A 160 13.75 -12.54 9.86
CA GLY A 160 14.14 -11.79 11.06
C GLY A 160 15.57 -11.24 11.07
N GLU A 161 16.44 -11.66 10.14
CA GLU A 161 17.84 -11.21 10.15
C GLU A 161 18.03 -9.77 9.63
N VAL A 162 17.22 -9.37 8.64
CA VAL A 162 17.32 -8.07 7.98
C VAL A 162 15.95 -7.46 7.77
N PHE A 163 15.86 -6.14 7.90
CA PHE A 163 14.72 -5.37 7.40
C PHE A 163 14.95 -5.05 5.92
N ALA A 164 14.00 -5.41 5.07
CA ALA A 164 13.94 -5.01 3.68
C ALA A 164 12.48 -4.85 3.26
N TYR A 165 12.08 -3.64 2.85
CA TYR A 165 10.71 -3.37 2.42
C TYR A 165 10.25 -4.39 1.36
N CYS A 166 9.08 -4.96 1.56
CA CYS A 166 8.68 -6.18 0.88
C CYS A 166 7.19 -6.16 0.51
N ASN A 167 6.87 -5.84 -0.74
CA ASN A 167 5.51 -5.96 -1.29
C ASN A 167 5.10 -7.43 -1.43
N SER A 168 6.00 -8.31 -1.87
CA SER A 168 5.74 -9.74 -1.97
C SER A 168 5.31 -10.35 -0.63
N GLY A 169 5.90 -9.90 0.48
CA GLY A 169 5.47 -10.31 1.83
C GLY A 169 4.00 -9.96 2.11
N PHE A 170 3.51 -8.83 1.60
CA PHE A 170 2.12 -8.42 1.74
C PHE A 170 1.17 -9.16 0.78
N TYR A 171 1.63 -9.65 -0.37
CA TYR A 171 0.83 -10.59 -1.18
C TYR A 171 0.59 -11.89 -0.44
N LEU A 172 1.62 -12.44 0.21
CA LEU A 172 1.47 -13.63 1.03
C LEU A 172 0.58 -13.38 2.26
N ALA A 173 0.71 -12.22 2.93
CA ALA A 173 -0.18 -11.85 4.03
C ALA A 173 -1.66 -11.74 3.56
N GLY A 174 -1.90 -11.15 2.38
CA GLY A 174 -3.22 -11.12 1.75
C GLY A 174 -3.77 -12.52 1.50
N ARG A 175 -2.96 -13.43 0.94
CA ARG A 175 -3.39 -14.82 0.70
C ARG A 175 -3.71 -15.57 2.00
N LEU A 176 -2.95 -15.33 3.07
CA LEU A 176 -3.22 -15.93 4.37
C LEU A 176 -4.53 -15.41 4.98
N ILE A 177 -4.89 -14.13 4.75
CA ILE A 177 -6.19 -13.58 5.11
C ILE A 177 -7.31 -14.34 4.38
N GLU A 178 -7.20 -14.54 3.07
CA GLU A 178 -8.22 -15.27 2.28
C GLU A 178 -8.46 -16.67 2.82
N ILE A 179 -7.40 -17.41 3.12
CA ILE A 179 -7.49 -18.78 3.64
C ILE A 179 -8.14 -18.81 5.02
N ALA A 180 -7.72 -17.91 5.92
CA ALA A 180 -8.23 -17.88 7.29
C ALA A 180 -9.66 -17.33 7.40
N PHE A 181 -10.04 -16.43 6.51
CA PHE A 181 -11.37 -15.82 6.48
C PHE A 181 -12.37 -16.63 5.65
N GLY A 182 -11.92 -17.27 4.56
CA GLY A 182 -12.73 -18.11 3.67
C GLY A 182 -13.44 -17.36 2.55
N GLN A 183 -13.09 -16.09 2.31
CA GLN A 183 -13.59 -15.24 1.22
C GLN A 183 -12.43 -14.42 0.63
N PRO A 184 -12.59 -13.77 -0.54
CA PRO A 184 -11.57 -12.93 -1.13
C PRO A 184 -11.07 -11.83 -0.19
N TYR A 185 -9.82 -11.39 -0.40
CA TYR A 185 -9.15 -10.41 0.45
C TYR A 185 -9.98 -9.12 0.64
N GLU A 186 -10.60 -8.64 -0.44
CA GLU A 186 -11.43 -7.46 -0.44
C GLU A 186 -12.63 -7.59 0.50
N ALA A 187 -13.26 -8.76 0.54
CA ALA A 187 -14.38 -9.03 1.44
C ALA A 187 -13.92 -9.02 2.90
N ALA A 188 -12.78 -9.65 3.20
CA ALA A 188 -12.22 -9.68 4.55
C ALA A 188 -11.88 -8.29 5.07
N VAL A 189 -11.20 -7.46 4.27
CA VAL A 189 -10.85 -6.07 4.65
C VAL A 189 -12.11 -5.22 4.82
N THR A 190 -13.09 -5.40 3.94
CA THR A 190 -14.36 -4.65 4.01
C THR A 190 -15.10 -4.98 5.31
N GLU A 191 -15.37 -6.26 5.56
CA GLU A 191 -16.15 -6.71 6.73
C GLU A 191 -15.43 -6.46 8.06
N LEU A 192 -14.12 -6.71 8.12
CA LEU A 192 -13.38 -6.66 9.38
C LEU A 192 -12.82 -5.28 9.71
N VAL A 193 -12.67 -4.38 8.73
CA VAL A 193 -12.00 -3.10 8.92
C VAL A 193 -12.80 -1.92 8.38
N LEU A 194 -13.23 -1.94 7.11
CA LEU A 194 -13.86 -0.76 6.51
C LEU A 194 -15.26 -0.49 7.08
N ASP A 195 -16.12 -1.51 7.16
CA ASP A 195 -17.49 -1.38 7.65
C ASP A 195 -17.51 -0.97 9.14
N PRO A 196 -16.75 -1.61 10.05
CA PRO A 196 -16.73 -1.20 11.46
C PRO A 196 -16.15 0.20 11.67
N ALA A 197 -15.27 0.67 10.78
CA ALA A 197 -14.70 2.01 10.81
C ALA A 197 -15.57 3.08 10.13
N GLY A 198 -16.68 2.69 9.48
CA GLY A 198 -17.56 3.61 8.74
C GLY A 198 -16.92 4.18 7.47
N LEU A 199 -15.98 3.46 6.85
CA LEU A 199 -15.24 3.91 5.67
C LEU A 199 -15.98 3.60 4.36
N GLU A 200 -17.23 4.06 4.24
CA GLU A 200 -18.17 3.72 3.15
C GLU A 200 -17.71 4.15 1.74
N GLN A 201 -16.77 5.09 1.65
CA GLN A 201 -16.24 5.57 0.37
C GLN A 201 -14.90 4.92 -0.01
N THR A 202 -14.32 4.10 0.87
CA THR A 202 -13.09 3.35 0.61
C THR A 202 -13.42 2.05 -0.11
N THR A 203 -12.71 1.76 -1.21
CA THR A 203 -12.98 0.57 -2.01
C THR A 203 -11.72 0.12 -2.75
N PHE A 204 -11.79 -1.06 -3.35
CA PHE A 204 -10.75 -1.64 -4.19
C PHE A 204 -10.93 -1.22 -5.66
N PRO A 205 -9.88 -1.35 -6.50
CA PRO A 205 -10.01 -1.10 -7.92
C PRO A 205 -11.15 -1.90 -8.54
N SER A 206 -12.13 -1.21 -9.11
CA SER A 206 -13.27 -1.82 -9.80
C SER A 206 -13.67 -1.00 -11.03
N PRO A 207 -14.34 -1.61 -12.03
CA PRO A 207 -14.86 -0.88 -13.17
C PRO A 207 -15.82 0.25 -12.77
N ASP A 208 -16.53 0.12 -11.65
CA ASP A 208 -17.52 1.09 -11.19
C ASP A 208 -16.92 2.43 -10.75
N LEU A 209 -15.61 2.48 -10.47
CA LEU A 209 -14.90 3.71 -10.10
C LEU A 209 -14.99 4.81 -11.16
N VAL A 210 -15.32 4.48 -12.41
CA VAL A 210 -15.55 5.47 -13.49
C VAL A 210 -16.81 6.31 -13.25
N THR A 211 -17.72 5.87 -12.39
CA THR A 211 -19.01 6.54 -12.12
C THR A 211 -18.94 7.54 -10.97
N VAL A 212 -17.79 7.61 -10.28
CA VAL A 212 -17.60 8.42 -9.07
C VAL A 212 -16.33 9.28 -9.19
N PRO A 213 -16.24 10.41 -8.46
CA PRO A 213 -15.05 11.26 -8.51
C PRO A 213 -13.80 10.52 -8.02
N THR A 214 -12.95 10.12 -8.97
CA THR A 214 -11.71 9.39 -8.73
C THR A 214 -10.56 10.09 -9.46
N ALA A 215 -9.49 10.42 -8.73
CA ALA A 215 -8.31 11.04 -9.30
C ALA A 215 -7.59 10.06 -10.25
N SER A 216 -7.24 10.56 -11.44
CA SER A 216 -6.38 9.85 -12.38
C SER A 216 -4.91 10.08 -12.01
N GLY A 217 -4.06 9.06 -12.17
CA GLY A 217 -2.62 9.22 -12.01
C GLY A 217 -2.02 10.08 -13.12
N HIS A 218 -1.11 10.99 -12.77
CA HIS A 218 -0.29 11.74 -13.70
C HIS A 218 1.18 11.51 -13.35
N ALA A 219 1.99 11.25 -14.37
CA ALA A 219 3.43 11.23 -14.22
C ALA A 219 4.01 12.48 -14.88
N MET A 220 4.90 13.17 -14.18
CA MET A 220 5.84 14.05 -14.86
C MET A 220 6.63 13.17 -15.82
N LYS A 221 6.61 13.46 -17.12
CA LYS A 221 7.60 12.86 -18.04
C LYS A 221 8.95 13.10 -17.38
N SER A 222 9.73 12.04 -17.14
CA SER A 222 11.03 12.18 -16.49
C SER A 222 11.83 13.26 -17.22
N ARG A 223 12.61 14.04 -16.47
CA ARG A 223 13.59 14.98 -17.06
C ARG A 223 14.65 14.28 -17.91
N GLU A 224 14.61 12.95 -18.04
CA GLU A 224 15.54 12.11 -18.79
C GLU A 224 14.89 11.34 -19.96
N ALA A 225 13.68 11.71 -20.39
CA ALA A 225 13.18 11.30 -21.69
C ALA A 225 13.56 12.36 -22.75
N GLY A 226 14.86 12.42 -23.05
CA GLY A 226 15.41 13.03 -24.26
C GLY A 226 15.49 12.02 -25.39
#